data_AF-A0A661CFM2-F1
#
_entry.id   AF-A0A661CFM2-F1
#
_cell.length_a   1.000
_cell.length_b   1.000
_cell.length_c   1.000
_cell.angle_alpha   90.00
_cell.angle_beta   90.00
_cell.angle_gamma   90.00
#
_symmetry.space_group_name_H-M   'P 1'
#
loop_
_entity.id
_entity.type
_entity.pdbx_description
1 polymer ?
#
loop_
_entity_poly.entity_id
_entity_poly.type
_entity_poly.pdbx_seq_one_letter_code
_entity_poly.pdbx_strand_id
1 'polypeptide(L)'
;MTDKKKFKDGGEGTKIGNFLRKIGKSDLLEKAVNVVGEVASGDYLGALKVLISKDPDITPEQLEQANHLIDLEFQDRDSARKMQIAALQQDDIFSKRFIYYYTIFISAAAISLIFMMFFIDIPDDNKRIVDMTIGILVGTGLVSIINYYFGSSQGSSNKAKQLNKMLNGK
;
A
#
# COMPACT_ATOMS: atom_id res chain seq x y z
N MET A 1 -24.73 -0.65 19.62
CA MET A 1 -23.56 -1.02 18.81
C MET A 1 -23.92 -0.71 17.36
N THR A 2 -23.40 0.39 16.81
CA THR A 2 -23.71 0.81 15.43
C THR A 2 -23.08 -0.16 14.44
N ASP A 3 -23.93 -0.78 13.64
CA ASP A 3 -23.61 -1.73 12.57
C ASP A 3 -22.70 -1.05 11.53
N LYS A 4 -21.38 -1.23 11.65
CA LYS A 4 -20.42 -0.67 10.69
C LYS A 4 -20.51 -1.48 9.41
N LYS A 5 -21.30 -1.00 8.45
CA LYS A 5 -21.36 -1.52 7.08
C LYS A 5 -19.95 -1.68 6.53
N LYS A 6 -19.65 -2.85 5.93
CA LYS A 6 -18.34 -3.14 5.35
C LYS A 6 -18.01 -2.12 4.25
N PHE A 7 -16.72 -1.93 3.97
CA PHE A 7 -16.25 -1.04 2.88
C PHE A 7 -16.88 -1.36 1.52
N LYS A 8 -17.26 -2.63 1.29
CA LYS A 8 -17.98 -3.09 0.09
C LYS A 8 -19.48 -2.78 0.11
N ASP A 9 -20.06 -2.57 1.29
CA ASP A 9 -21.52 -2.50 1.54
C ASP A 9 -21.98 -1.11 2.01
N GLY A 10 -21.24 -0.05 1.68
CA GLY A 10 -21.64 1.33 1.99
C GLY A 10 -21.15 1.88 3.34
N GLY A 11 -20.05 1.36 3.88
CA GLY A 11 -19.29 2.03 4.94
C GLY A 11 -18.59 3.31 4.45
N GLU A 12 -18.20 4.20 5.38
CA GLU A 12 -17.42 5.41 5.09
C GLU A 12 -16.07 5.03 4.49
N GLY A 13 -15.96 5.13 3.17
CA GLY A 13 -14.73 4.91 2.42
C GLY A 13 -14.00 6.22 2.12
N THR A 14 -12.90 6.11 1.38
CA THR A 14 -12.20 7.28 0.84
C THR A 14 -13.11 8.09 -0.06
N LYS A 15 -12.80 9.38 -0.27
CA LYS A 15 -13.65 10.26 -1.09
C LYS A 15 -13.78 9.72 -2.51
N ILE A 16 -12.68 9.24 -3.12
CA ILE A 16 -12.73 8.58 -4.43
C ILE A 16 -13.53 7.27 -4.39
N GLY A 17 -13.42 6.49 -3.31
CA GLY A 17 -14.16 5.25 -3.15
C GLY A 17 -15.68 5.44 -3.10
N ASN A 18 -16.12 6.45 -2.35
CA ASN A 18 -17.55 6.81 -2.26
C ASN A 18 -18.07 7.39 -3.59
N PHE A 19 -17.25 8.17 -4.29
CA PHE A 19 -17.58 8.71 -5.62
C PHE A 19 -17.75 7.59 -6.66
N LEU A 20 -16.79 6.67 -6.77
CA LEU A 20 -16.87 5.55 -7.71
C LEU A 20 -18.06 4.64 -7.43
N ARG A 21 -18.41 4.45 -6.15
CA ARG A 21 -19.64 3.75 -5.76
C ARG A 21 -20.90 4.49 -6.22
N LYS A 22 -20.93 5.83 -6.09
CA LYS A 22 -22.07 6.67 -6.50
C LYS A 22 -22.33 6.59 -8.01
N ILE A 23 -21.28 6.47 -8.83
CA ILE A 23 -21.40 6.34 -10.29
C ILE A 23 -21.49 4.88 -10.78
N GLY A 24 -21.53 3.91 -9.87
CA GLY A 24 -21.64 2.48 -10.23
C GLY A 24 -20.35 1.84 -10.78
N LYS A 25 -19.18 2.46 -10.59
CA LYS A 25 -17.87 2.02 -11.13
C LYS A 25 -16.92 1.53 -10.03
N SER A 26 -17.46 0.83 -9.03
CA SER A 26 -16.65 0.25 -7.93
C SER A 26 -15.70 -0.85 -8.39
N ASP A 27 -15.97 -1.47 -9.54
CA ASP A 27 -15.12 -2.49 -10.17
C ASP A 27 -13.74 -1.93 -10.57
N LEU A 28 -13.63 -0.63 -10.86
CA LEU A 28 -12.36 0.02 -11.18
C LEU A 28 -11.40 0.03 -10.00
N LEU A 29 -11.90 0.14 -8.77
CA LEU A 29 -11.09 0.03 -7.55
C LEU A 29 -10.54 -1.39 -7.39
N GLU A 30 -11.38 -2.39 -7.60
CA GLU A 30 -10.97 -3.79 -7.52
C GLU A 30 -9.93 -4.13 -8.59
N LYS A 31 -10.13 -3.68 -9.82
CA LYS A 31 -9.14 -3.79 -10.91
C LYS A 31 -7.84 -3.08 -10.55
N ALA A 32 -7.90 -1.87 -10.03
CA ALA A 32 -6.70 -1.12 -9.61
C ALA A 32 -5.93 -1.84 -8.50
N VAL A 33 -6.63 -2.37 -7.50
CA VAL A 33 -6.03 -3.15 -6.41
C VAL A 33 -5.42 -4.45 -6.95
N ASN A 34 -6.11 -5.16 -7.83
CA ASN A 34 -5.60 -6.43 -8.39
C ASN A 34 -4.36 -6.23 -9.26
N VAL A 35 -4.31 -5.16 -10.08
CA VAL A 35 -3.13 -4.81 -10.89
C VAL A 35 -1.90 -4.52 -10.00
N VAL A 36 -2.15 -4.05 -8.78
CA VAL A 36 -1.13 -3.51 -7.89
C VAL A 36 -0.86 -4.45 -6.69
N GLY A 37 -1.68 -5.47 -6.51
CA GLY A 37 -1.79 -6.32 -5.32
C GLY A 37 -0.64 -7.29 -5.08
N GLU A 38 0.33 -7.39 -6.01
CA GLU A 38 1.53 -8.19 -5.81
C GLU A 38 2.53 -7.56 -4.82
N VAL A 39 2.34 -6.30 -4.42
CA VAL A 39 3.20 -5.65 -3.43
C VAL A 39 2.31 -4.90 -2.44
N ALA A 40 2.50 -5.15 -1.13
CA ALA A 40 1.73 -4.54 -0.02
C ALA A 40 1.70 -2.99 -0.01
N SER A 41 2.46 -2.36 -0.90
CA SER A 41 2.77 -0.93 -0.94
C SER A 41 2.57 -0.34 -2.33
N GLY A 42 1.82 -1.04 -3.19
CA GLY A 42 1.64 -0.64 -4.56
C GLY A 42 0.78 0.63 -4.76
N ASP A 43 1.09 1.42 -5.80
CA ASP A 43 0.36 2.66 -6.18
C ASP A 43 -0.97 2.38 -6.88
N TYR A 44 -1.97 2.00 -6.10
CA TYR A 44 -3.32 1.73 -6.61
C TYR A 44 -4.00 3.01 -7.15
N LEU A 45 -3.64 4.20 -6.65
CA LEU A 45 -4.20 5.47 -7.12
C LEU A 45 -3.71 5.79 -8.54
N GLY A 46 -2.42 5.56 -8.81
CA GLY A 46 -1.86 5.67 -10.15
C GLY A 46 -2.52 4.71 -11.15
N ALA A 47 -2.71 3.44 -10.75
CA ALA A 47 -3.42 2.46 -11.57
C ALA A 47 -4.89 2.86 -11.82
N LEU A 48 -5.58 3.34 -10.78
CA LEU A 48 -6.96 3.81 -10.85
C LEU A 48 -7.12 4.96 -11.85
N LYS A 49 -6.21 5.94 -11.83
CA LYS A 49 -6.22 7.08 -12.77
C LYS A 49 -6.14 6.63 -14.23
N VAL A 50 -5.31 5.63 -14.52
CA VAL A 50 -5.21 5.04 -15.88
C VAL A 50 -6.49 4.33 -16.28
N LEU A 51 -7.09 3.56 -15.37
CA LEU A 51 -8.31 2.79 -15.65
C LEU A 51 -9.52 3.71 -15.89
N ILE A 52 -9.71 4.73 -15.05
CA ILE A 52 -10.80 5.71 -15.20
C ILE A 52 -10.67 6.46 -16.53
N SER A 53 -9.45 6.84 -16.93
CA SER A 53 -9.22 7.59 -18.17
C SER A 53 -9.53 6.79 -19.45
N LYS A 54 -9.71 5.47 -19.33
CA LYS A 54 -9.99 4.57 -20.46
C LYS A 54 -11.35 3.91 -20.40
N ASP A 55 -12.13 4.17 -19.36
CA ASP A 55 -13.48 3.63 -19.24
C ASP A 55 -14.42 4.42 -20.17
N PRO A 56 -15.06 3.77 -21.15
CA PRO A 56 -15.90 4.45 -22.13
C PRO A 56 -17.22 4.97 -21.56
N ASP A 57 -17.64 4.49 -20.37
CA ASP A 57 -18.92 4.89 -19.76
C ASP A 57 -18.75 6.05 -18.75
N ILE A 58 -17.54 6.59 -18.61
CA ILE A 58 -17.27 7.74 -17.74
C ILE A 58 -17.39 9.03 -18.55
N THR A 59 -18.25 9.94 -18.09
CA THR A 59 -18.41 11.25 -18.74
C THR A 59 -17.18 12.15 -18.50
N PRO A 60 -16.92 13.14 -19.36
CA PRO A 60 -15.81 14.08 -19.15
C PRO A 60 -15.84 14.78 -17.78
N GLU A 61 -17.03 15.14 -17.30
CA GLU A 61 -17.22 15.74 -15.97
C GLU A 61 -16.89 14.76 -14.84
N GLN A 62 -17.30 13.50 -14.96
CA GLN A 62 -16.97 12.45 -13.98
C GLN A 62 -15.48 12.14 -13.94
N LEU A 63 -14.81 12.17 -15.10
CA LEU A 63 -13.37 12.00 -15.20
C LEU A 63 -12.61 13.13 -14.51
N GLU A 64 -13.03 14.38 -14.71
CA GLU A 64 -12.43 15.54 -14.05
C GLU A 64 -12.61 15.48 -12.53
N GLN A 65 -13.82 15.16 -12.07
CA GLN A 65 -14.10 14.98 -10.64
C GLN A 65 -13.28 13.83 -10.04
N ALA A 66 -13.18 12.69 -10.73
CA ALA A 66 -12.37 11.57 -10.28
C ALA A 66 -10.88 11.95 -10.18
N ASN A 67 -10.34 12.63 -11.18
CA ASN A 67 -8.96 13.11 -11.19
C ASN A 67 -8.70 14.08 -10.04
N HIS A 68 -9.60 15.02 -9.80
CA HIS A 68 -9.49 15.96 -8.69
C HIS A 68 -9.46 15.26 -7.33
N LEU A 69 -10.34 14.29 -7.11
CA LEU A 69 -10.39 13.50 -5.87
C LEU A 69 -9.13 12.64 -5.68
N ILE A 70 -8.62 12.03 -6.76
CA ILE A 70 -7.37 11.27 -6.74
C ILE A 70 -6.19 12.18 -6.40
N ASP A 71 -6.13 13.37 -6.99
CA ASP A 71 -5.05 14.32 -6.76
C ASP A 71 -5.07 14.86 -5.31
N LEU A 72 -6.24 15.06 -4.71
CA LEU A 72 -6.37 15.38 -3.28
C LEU A 72 -5.82 14.24 -2.39
N GLU A 73 -6.12 12.98 -2.70
CA GLU A 73 -5.57 11.83 -1.96
C GLU A 73 -4.05 11.71 -2.14
N PHE A 74 -3.51 12.06 -3.32
CA PHE A 74 -2.06 12.16 -3.52
C PHE A 74 -1.45 13.27 -2.68
N GLN A 75 -2.09 14.44 -2.60
CA GLN A 75 -1.63 15.56 -1.78
C GLN A 75 -1.62 15.22 -0.29
N ASP A 76 -2.62 14.51 0.22
CA ASP A 76 -2.64 14.05 1.61
C ASP A 76 -1.44 13.12 1.89
N ARG A 77 -1.12 12.19 0.96
CA ARG A 77 0.07 11.32 1.08
C ARG A 77 1.39 12.09 0.93
N ASP A 78 1.42 13.10 0.07
CA ASP A 78 2.59 13.96 -0.13
C ASP A 78 2.85 14.85 1.10
N SER A 79 1.80 15.33 1.76
CA SER A 79 1.91 16.09 3.01
C SER A 79 2.56 15.27 4.13
N ALA A 80 2.24 13.98 4.23
CA ALA A 80 2.89 13.05 5.16
C ALA A 80 4.39 12.87 4.85
N ARG A 81 4.77 12.83 3.56
CA ARG A 81 6.19 12.81 3.17
C ARG A 81 6.89 14.14 3.47
N LYS A 82 6.23 15.27 3.28
CA LYS A 82 6.76 16.59 3.67
C LYS A 82 6.97 16.70 5.17
N MET A 83 6.08 16.13 5.98
CA MET A 83 6.27 16.03 7.43
C MET A 83 7.52 15.19 7.77
N GLN A 84 7.76 14.10 7.05
CA GLN A 84 8.97 13.29 7.20
C GLN A 84 10.24 14.06 6.80
N ILE A 85 10.20 14.82 5.70
CA ILE A 85 11.31 15.68 5.26
C ILE A 85 11.59 16.76 6.31
N ALA A 86 10.54 17.43 6.81
CA ALA A 86 10.66 18.43 7.86
C ALA A 86 11.23 17.80 9.15
N ALA A 87 10.82 16.58 9.53
CA ALA A 87 11.38 15.84 10.66
C ALA A 87 12.87 15.48 10.47
N LEU A 88 13.27 15.15 9.25
CA LEU A 88 14.67 14.88 8.90
C LEU A 88 15.56 16.15 8.89
N GLN A 89 14.96 17.33 8.77
CA GLN A 89 15.67 18.62 8.82
C GLN A 89 15.88 19.17 10.23
N GLN A 90 15.22 18.61 11.25
CA GLN A 90 15.34 19.04 12.66
C GLN A 90 16.75 18.80 13.20
N ASP A 91 17.23 19.55 14.19
CA ASP A 91 18.60 19.32 14.71
C ASP A 91 18.74 18.08 15.61
N ASP A 92 17.62 17.48 16.01
CA ASP A 92 17.63 16.28 16.85
C ASP A 92 18.13 15.03 16.07
N ILE A 93 19.33 14.60 16.43
CA ILE A 93 20.01 13.43 15.87
C ILE A 93 19.28 12.14 16.24
N PHE A 94 18.62 12.08 17.41
CA PHE A 94 17.90 10.89 17.86
C PHE A 94 16.71 10.62 16.95
N SER A 95 15.86 11.63 16.70
CA SER A 95 14.69 11.50 15.81
C SER A 95 15.08 11.11 14.38
N LYS A 96 16.19 11.63 13.84
CA LYS A 96 16.71 11.22 12.52
C LYS A 96 17.15 9.76 12.47
N ARG A 97 17.82 9.30 13.54
CA ARG A 97 18.43 7.97 13.60
C ARG A 97 17.48 6.89 14.10
N PHE A 98 16.39 7.27 14.76
CA PHE A 98 15.41 6.36 15.33
C PHE A 98 14.91 5.34 14.32
N ILE A 99 14.61 5.77 13.08
CA ILE A 99 14.13 4.84 12.04
C ILE A 99 15.16 3.76 11.69
N TYR A 100 16.45 4.11 11.65
CA TYR A 100 17.53 3.15 11.40
C TYR A 100 17.71 2.22 12.59
N TYR A 101 17.67 2.72 13.82
CA TYR A 101 17.74 1.89 15.03
C TYR A 101 16.56 0.93 15.12
N TYR A 102 15.34 1.41 14.86
CA TYR A 102 14.13 0.60 14.80
C TYR A 102 14.24 -0.49 13.73
N THR A 103 14.76 -0.13 12.55
CA THR A 103 14.96 -1.09 11.45
C THR A 103 15.96 -2.18 11.84
N ILE A 104 17.12 -1.79 12.38
CA ILE A 104 18.13 -2.74 12.85
C ILE A 104 17.55 -3.66 13.91
N PHE A 105 16.81 -3.10 14.87
CA PHE A 105 16.17 -3.86 15.94
C PHE A 105 15.19 -4.92 15.40
N ILE A 106 14.27 -4.53 14.51
CA ILE A 106 13.29 -5.45 13.93
C ILE A 106 13.97 -6.50 13.04
N SER A 107 14.94 -6.10 12.21
CA SER A 107 15.70 -7.03 11.37
C SER A 107 16.50 -8.03 12.21
N ALA A 108 17.17 -7.57 13.26
CA ALA A 108 17.90 -8.43 14.19
C ALA A 108 16.94 -9.40 14.92
N ALA A 109 15.82 -8.92 15.44
CA ALA A 109 14.82 -9.77 16.08
C ALA A 109 14.28 -10.86 15.12
N ALA A 110 13.99 -10.51 13.87
CA ALA A 110 13.56 -11.46 12.85
C ALA A 110 14.63 -12.53 12.57
N ILE A 111 15.88 -12.12 12.37
CA ILE A 111 17.00 -13.04 12.13
C ILE A 111 17.23 -13.94 13.35
N SER A 112 17.17 -13.40 14.57
CA SER A 112 17.31 -14.17 15.80
C SER A 112 16.21 -15.21 15.97
N LEU A 113 14.95 -14.88 15.64
CA LEU A 113 13.85 -15.85 15.65
C LEU A 113 14.07 -16.97 14.62
N ILE A 114 14.52 -16.61 13.42
CA ILE A 114 14.84 -17.60 12.38
C ILE A 114 16.00 -18.51 12.84
N PHE A 115 17.04 -17.93 13.42
CA PHE A 115 18.18 -18.65 13.95
C PHE A 115 17.77 -19.62 15.08
N MET A 116 16.94 -19.17 16.01
CA MET A 116 16.46 -19.96 17.15
C MET A 116 15.69 -21.22 16.71
N MET A 117 14.97 -21.17 15.59
CA MET A 117 14.26 -22.34 15.05
C MET A 117 15.18 -23.48 14.61
N PHE A 118 16.43 -23.21 14.26
CA PHE A 118 17.37 -24.29 13.92
C PHE A 118 17.79 -25.10 15.15
N PHE A 119 17.55 -24.59 16.36
CA PHE A 119 18.04 -25.19 17.61
C PHE A 119 16.93 -25.54 18.61
N ILE A 120 15.67 -25.21 18.30
CA ILE A 120 14.53 -25.45 19.20
C ILE A 120 13.52 -26.36 18.54
N ASP A 121 13.22 -27.47 19.22
CA ASP A 121 12.14 -28.37 18.84
C ASP A 121 10.79 -27.76 19.19
N ILE A 122 9.98 -27.52 18.17
CA ILE A 122 8.64 -26.97 18.30
C ILE A 122 7.64 -28.12 18.42
N PRO A 123 6.79 -28.16 19.46
CA PRO A 123 5.72 -29.14 19.58
C PRO A 123 4.81 -29.16 18.35
N ASP A 124 4.37 -30.34 17.92
CA ASP A 124 3.58 -30.51 16.69
C ASP A 124 2.30 -29.66 16.68
N ASP A 125 1.65 -29.52 17.83
CA ASP A 125 0.45 -28.69 18.01
C ASP A 125 0.70 -27.20 17.66
N ASN A 126 1.94 -26.73 17.84
CA ASN A 126 2.32 -25.33 17.65
C ASN A 126 2.99 -25.05 16.31
N LYS A 127 3.49 -26.07 15.59
CA LYS A 127 4.25 -25.89 14.34
C LYS A 127 3.52 -25.00 13.33
N ARG A 128 2.23 -25.26 13.09
CA ARG A 128 1.42 -24.47 12.15
C ARG A 128 1.31 -23.00 12.55
N ILE A 129 1.13 -22.72 13.83
CA ILE A 129 1.00 -21.34 14.33
C ILE A 129 2.33 -20.61 14.15
N VAL A 130 3.44 -21.29 14.45
CA VAL A 130 4.78 -20.74 14.31
C VAL A 130 5.10 -20.45 12.84
N ASP A 131 4.91 -21.42 11.94
CA ASP A 131 5.15 -21.27 10.50
C ASP A 131 4.36 -20.10 9.91
N MET A 132 3.07 -19.97 10.24
CA MET A 132 2.22 -18.87 9.78
C MET A 132 2.73 -17.52 10.32
N THR A 133 3.07 -17.46 11.61
CA THR A 133 3.52 -16.22 12.25
C THR A 133 4.82 -15.72 11.64
N ILE A 134 5.77 -16.62 11.38
CA ILE A 134 7.04 -16.26 10.75
C ILE A 134 6.84 -15.90 9.29
N GLY A 135 5.99 -16.65 8.57
CA GLY A 135 5.65 -16.33 7.19
C GLY A 135 5.10 -14.90 7.06
N ILE A 136 4.20 -14.48 7.96
CA ILE A 136 3.68 -13.11 8.00
C ILE A 136 4.78 -12.11 8.41
N LEU A 137 5.60 -12.43 9.41
CA LEU A 137 6.65 -11.53 9.90
C LEU A 137 7.72 -11.26 8.83
N VAL A 138 8.15 -12.29 8.11
CA VAL A 138 9.12 -12.16 7.01
C VAL A 138 8.45 -11.57 5.77
N GLY A 139 7.34 -12.15 5.34
CA GLY A 139 6.66 -11.80 4.08
C GLY A 139 6.00 -10.43 4.08
N THR A 140 5.47 -9.98 5.22
CA THR A 140 4.86 -8.65 5.34
C THR A 140 5.80 -7.69 6.04
N GLY A 141 6.39 -8.07 7.18
CA GLY A 141 7.21 -7.18 8.00
C GLY A 141 8.52 -6.76 7.32
N LEU A 142 9.39 -7.72 6.99
CA LEU A 142 10.69 -7.42 6.35
C LEU A 142 10.52 -6.81 4.95
N VAL A 143 9.57 -7.31 4.16
CA VAL A 143 9.25 -6.74 2.85
C VAL A 143 8.76 -5.29 2.96
N SER A 144 7.99 -4.94 4.00
CA SER A 144 7.57 -3.56 4.23
C SER A 144 8.74 -2.63 4.56
N ILE A 145 9.73 -3.10 5.32
CA ILE A 145 10.97 -2.38 5.59
C ILE A 145 11.76 -2.13 4.29
N ILE A 146 11.93 -3.17 3.47
CA ILE A 146 12.61 -3.04 2.16
C ILE A 146 11.86 -2.02 1.29
N ASN A 147 10.53 -2.12 1.22
CA ASN A 147 9.69 -1.18 0.46
C ASN A 147 9.79 0.27 0.97
N TYR A 148 9.96 0.45 2.29
CA TYR A 148 10.12 1.77 2.90
C TYR A 148 11.44 2.44 2.48
N TYR A 149 12.57 1.71 2.49
CA TYR A 149 13.88 2.27 2.15
C TYR A 149 14.16 2.34 0.65
N PHE A 150 13.82 1.29 -0.10
CA PHE A 150 14.12 1.20 -1.53
C PHE A 150 12.98 1.71 -2.41
N GLY A 151 11.85 2.06 -1.79
CA GLY A 151 10.72 2.70 -2.43
C GLY A 151 9.90 1.72 -3.26
N SER A 152 8.74 1.33 -2.72
CA SER A 152 7.69 0.67 -3.51
C SER A 152 7.17 1.54 -4.66
N SER A 153 7.38 2.85 -4.57
CA SER A 153 6.86 3.85 -5.52
C SER A 153 7.47 3.70 -6.92
N GLN A 154 8.73 3.28 -7.05
CA GLN A 154 9.33 3.05 -8.38
C GLN A 154 8.74 1.81 -9.05
N GLY A 155 8.62 0.70 -8.31
CA GLY A 155 7.97 -0.51 -8.82
C GLY A 155 6.52 -0.25 -9.22
N SER A 156 5.80 0.52 -8.40
CA SER A 156 4.40 0.84 -8.66
C SER A 156 4.19 1.80 -9.82
N SER A 157 5.01 2.86 -9.92
CA SER A 157 5.00 3.78 -11.05
C SER A 157 5.35 3.04 -12.34
N ASN A 158 6.30 2.10 -12.30
CA ASN A 158 6.64 1.24 -13.44
C ASN A 158 5.48 0.32 -13.83
N LYS A 159 4.79 -0.29 -12.87
CA LYS A 159 3.56 -1.08 -13.13
C LYS A 159 2.44 -0.22 -13.72
N ALA A 160 2.22 0.99 -13.21
CA ALA A 160 1.25 1.92 -13.76
C ALA A 160 1.62 2.36 -15.20
N LYS A 161 2.91 2.60 -15.48
CA LYS A 161 3.42 2.88 -16.84
C LYS A 161 3.26 1.67 -17.77
N GLN A 162 3.55 0.46 -17.29
CA GLN A 162 3.35 -0.78 -18.04
C GLN A 162 1.87 -1.01 -18.35
N LEU A 163 0.97 -0.79 -17.38
CA LEU A 163 -0.47 -0.84 -17.59
C LEU A 163 -0.91 0.18 -18.66
N ASN A 164 -0.43 1.41 -18.56
CA ASN A 164 -0.71 2.44 -19.56
C ASN A 164 -0.26 1.98 -20.96
N LYS A 165 0.93 1.38 -21.07
CA LYS A 165 1.47 0.81 -22.31
C LYS A 165 0.66 -0.38 -22.83
N MET A 166 0.26 -1.33 -21.98
CA MET A 166 -0.59 -2.47 -22.36
C MET A 166 -1.95 -2.01 -22.88
N LEU A 167 -2.52 -0.98 -22.26
CA LEU A 167 -3.81 -0.45 -22.65
C LEU A 167 -3.71 0.53 -23.84
N ASN A 168 -2.52 1.04 -24.19
CA ASN A 168 -2.30 1.97 -25.32
C ASN A 168 -1.61 1.28 -26.51
N GLY A 169 -1.15 0.04 -26.36
CA GLY A 169 -0.48 -0.73 -27.39
C GLY A 169 -1.45 -1.21 -28.47
N LYS A 170 -1.74 -0.33 -29.43
CA LYS A 170 -1.32 -0.56 -30.82
C LYS A 170 0.07 0.04 -31.01
#